data_AF-A0A2N1W9A4-F1
#
_entry.id   AF-A0A2N1W9A4-F1
#
_cell.length_a   1.000
_cell.length_b   1.000
_cell.length_c   1.000
_cell.angle_alpha   90.00
_cell.angle_beta   90.00
_cell.angle_gamma   90.00
#
_symmetry.space_group_name_H-M   'P 1'
#
loop_
_entity.id
_entity.type
_entity.pdbx_description
1 polymer ?
#
loop_
_entity_poly.entity_id
_entity_poly.type
_entity_poly.pdbx_seq_one_letter_code
_entity_poly.pdbx_strand_id
1 'polypeptide(L)'
;MNRLRAGYGLTFDDVLLTPRHSTVHPRLVSTTSRFTRAIPLNIPLVSAAMDTVTEARMAIAMARAGGIGVMHKNMSIDRQAAEVDRVKRSESGMIIDPITLGPDRPLREAHTLMRRFRISGVPIVDGGGRLVGIITNRDLQFETNLDRS
;
A
#
# COMPACT_ATOMS: atom_id res chain seq x y z
N MET A 1 -35.70 -12.20 -29.27
CA MET A 1 -34.93 -13.44 -29.06
C MET A 1 -34.77 -13.65 -27.56
N ASN A 2 -35.71 -14.37 -26.94
CA ASN A 2 -35.81 -14.48 -25.49
C ASN A 2 -34.99 -15.68 -25.00
N ARG A 3 -33.74 -15.46 -24.54
CA ARG A 3 -32.91 -16.51 -23.92
C ARG A 3 -32.93 -16.38 -22.40
N LEU A 4 -34.11 -16.56 -21.80
CA LEU A 4 -34.17 -16.95 -20.39
C LEU A 4 -33.75 -18.42 -20.33
N ARG A 5 -32.55 -18.69 -19.82
CA ARG A 5 -32.11 -20.06 -19.56
C ARG A 5 -33.04 -20.63 -18.49
N ALA A 6 -33.80 -21.67 -18.83
CA ALA A 6 -34.57 -22.43 -17.85
C ALA A 6 -33.59 -23.18 -16.94
N GLY A 7 -33.33 -22.63 -15.76
CA GLY A 7 -32.44 -23.20 -14.76
C GLY A 7 -32.65 -22.55 -13.42
N TYR A 8 -32.45 -23.32 -12.34
CA TYR A 8 -32.49 -22.82 -10.98
C TYR A 8 -31.20 -22.03 -10.67
N GLY A 9 -31.33 -20.89 -10.00
CA GLY A 9 -30.20 -20.20 -9.39
C GLY A 9 -30.02 -20.70 -7.96
N LEU A 10 -28.81 -21.12 -7.60
CA LEU A 10 -28.47 -21.58 -6.26
C LEU A 10 -27.58 -20.52 -5.57
N THR A 11 -27.78 -20.31 -4.27
CA THR A 11 -26.90 -19.51 -3.40
C THR A 11 -25.99 -20.40 -2.54
N PHE A 12 -25.15 -19.79 -1.70
CA PHE A 12 -24.21 -20.52 -0.85
C PHE A 12 -24.90 -21.50 0.11
N ASP A 13 -26.04 -21.11 0.68
CA ASP A 13 -26.77 -21.92 1.67
C ASP A 13 -27.56 -23.09 1.05
N ASP A 14 -27.70 -23.13 -0.28
CA ASP A 14 -28.43 -24.20 -0.97
C ASP A 14 -27.58 -25.46 -1.18
N VAL A 15 -26.25 -25.39 -0.96
CA VAL A 15 -25.31 -26.44 -1.35
C VAL A 15 -24.27 -26.73 -0.27
N LEU A 16 -23.76 -27.96 -0.28
CA LEU A 16 -22.66 -28.40 0.58
C LEU A 16 -21.59 -29.10 -0.25
N LEU A 17 -20.32 -28.99 0.17
CA LEU A 17 -19.23 -29.77 -0.40
C LEU A 17 -19.26 -31.18 0.16
N THR A 18 -19.33 -32.19 -0.71
CA THR A 18 -19.20 -33.59 -0.29
C THR A 18 -17.72 -33.92 -0.04
N PRO A 19 -17.32 -34.35 1.17
CA PRO A 19 -15.94 -34.70 1.46
C PRO A 19 -15.43 -35.84 0.56
N ARG A 20 -14.15 -35.81 0.22
CA ARG A 20 -13.45 -36.90 -0.48
C ARG A 20 -12.15 -37.23 0.25
N HIS A 21 -11.62 -38.42 0.00
CA HIS A 21 -10.32 -38.82 0.51
C HIS A 21 -9.24 -37.82 0.09
N SER A 22 -8.43 -37.36 1.05
CA SER A 22 -7.30 -36.45 0.85
C SER A 22 -6.06 -37.01 1.52
N THR A 23 -4.94 -36.99 0.83
CA THR A 23 -3.61 -37.30 1.38
C THR A 23 -2.82 -36.03 1.74
N VAL A 24 -3.38 -34.85 1.47
CA VAL A 24 -2.71 -33.56 1.66
C VAL A 24 -3.12 -32.96 3.01
N HIS A 25 -2.13 -32.65 3.84
CA HIS A 25 -2.35 -31.93 5.09
C HIS A 25 -2.76 -30.47 4.81
N PRO A 26 -3.78 -29.89 5.48
CA PRO A 26 -4.28 -28.55 5.17
C PRO A 26 -3.22 -27.44 5.12
N ARG A 27 -2.19 -27.50 5.98
CA ARG A 27 -1.06 -26.54 5.99
C ARG A 27 -0.18 -26.57 4.73
N LEU A 28 -0.28 -27.62 3.91
CA LEU A 28 0.50 -27.79 2.68
C LEU A 28 -0.31 -27.43 1.43
N VAL A 29 -1.58 -27.03 1.58
CA VAL A 29 -2.42 -26.61 0.47
C VAL A 29 -2.05 -25.20 0.04
N SER A 30 -1.88 -24.99 -1.27
CA SER A 30 -1.70 -23.65 -1.82
C SER A 30 -3.04 -22.93 -1.97
N THR A 31 -3.11 -21.71 -1.46
CA THR A 31 -4.25 -20.80 -1.62
C THR A 31 -3.99 -19.71 -2.67
N THR A 32 -2.87 -19.81 -3.40
CA THR A 32 -2.52 -18.84 -4.45
C THR A 32 -3.59 -18.78 -5.53
N SER A 33 -3.95 -17.59 -5.95
CA SER A 33 -4.97 -17.34 -6.97
C SER A 33 -4.56 -16.21 -7.91
N ARG A 34 -5.42 -15.83 -8.85
CA ARG A 34 -5.20 -14.72 -9.78
C ARG A 34 -6.35 -13.73 -9.69
N PHE A 35 -6.03 -12.47 -9.43
CA PHE A 35 -7.00 -11.38 -9.50
C PHE A 35 -7.27 -10.96 -10.94
N THR A 36 -6.20 -10.93 -11.76
CA THR A 36 -6.30 -10.68 -13.20
C THR A 36 -5.39 -11.63 -13.97
N ARG A 37 -5.40 -11.53 -15.31
CA ARG A 37 -4.43 -12.23 -16.16
C ARG A 37 -2.98 -11.89 -15.83
N ALA A 38 -2.69 -10.77 -15.19
CA ALA A 38 -1.31 -10.34 -14.87
C ALA A 38 -1.01 -10.28 -13.37
N ILE A 39 -2.02 -10.29 -12.50
CA ILE A 39 -1.86 -10.04 -11.06
C ILE A 39 -2.17 -11.32 -10.28
N PRO A 40 -1.15 -12.06 -9.78
CA PRO A 40 -1.34 -13.15 -8.84
C PRO A 40 -1.62 -12.61 -7.42
N LEU A 41 -2.28 -13.42 -6.60
CA LEU A 41 -2.48 -13.20 -5.16
C LEU A 41 -2.00 -14.43 -4.38
N ASN A 42 -1.47 -14.21 -3.18
CA ASN A 42 -1.07 -15.30 -2.29
C ASN A 42 -2.28 -15.92 -1.57
N ILE A 43 -3.35 -15.14 -1.37
CA ILE A 43 -4.65 -15.60 -0.87
C ILE A 43 -5.78 -15.05 -1.76
N PRO A 44 -6.91 -15.76 -1.91
CA PRO A 44 -8.00 -15.36 -2.81
C PRO A 44 -8.94 -14.36 -2.14
N LEU A 45 -8.42 -13.35 -1.44
CA LEU A 45 -9.20 -12.34 -0.72
C LEU A 45 -8.97 -10.94 -1.29
N VAL A 46 -10.08 -10.23 -1.49
CA VAL A 46 -10.12 -8.87 -2.03
C VAL A 46 -11.03 -8.02 -1.15
N SER A 47 -10.58 -6.83 -0.72
CA SER A 47 -11.46 -5.90 -0.01
C SER A 47 -12.30 -5.09 -0.99
N ALA A 48 -13.58 -4.89 -0.64
CA ALA A 48 -14.56 -4.23 -1.50
C ALA A 48 -14.23 -2.74 -1.71
N ALA A 49 -14.54 -2.21 -2.89
CA ALA A 49 -14.34 -0.81 -3.27
C ALA A 49 -15.41 0.11 -2.67
N MET A 50 -15.52 0.13 -1.34
CA MET A 50 -16.50 0.90 -0.58
C MET A 50 -15.81 1.87 0.38
N ASP A 51 -16.42 3.04 0.59
CA ASP A 51 -15.91 4.10 1.47
C ASP A 51 -15.81 3.67 2.93
N THR A 52 -16.71 2.81 3.37
CA THR A 52 -16.69 2.21 4.72
C THR A 52 -15.70 1.06 4.86
N VAL A 53 -15.06 0.61 3.77
CA VAL A 53 -14.24 -0.60 3.77
C VAL A 53 -12.78 -0.32 3.41
N THR A 54 -12.50 0.33 2.28
CA THR A 54 -11.14 0.33 1.71
C THR A 54 -10.60 1.72 1.37
N GLU A 55 -9.84 2.28 2.31
CA GLU A 55 -8.84 3.35 2.08
C GLU A 55 -7.41 2.77 2.23
N ALA A 56 -6.36 3.60 2.19
CA ALA A 56 -4.96 3.15 2.15
C ALA A 56 -4.61 2.18 3.30
N ARG A 57 -5.11 2.43 4.51
CA ARG A 57 -4.84 1.56 5.67
C ARG A 57 -5.30 0.12 5.42
N MET A 58 -6.50 -0.06 4.88
CA MET A 58 -7.04 -1.40 4.58
C MET A 58 -6.29 -2.03 3.40
N ALA A 59 -6.01 -1.28 2.34
CA ALA A 59 -5.27 -1.83 1.20
C ALA A 59 -3.85 -2.27 1.56
N ILE A 60 -3.15 -1.52 2.41
CA ILE A 60 -1.83 -1.92 2.94
C ILE A 60 -1.96 -3.22 3.76
N ALA A 61 -2.97 -3.31 4.64
CA ALA A 61 -3.19 -4.51 5.45
C ALA A 61 -3.51 -5.74 4.58
N MET A 62 -4.39 -5.58 3.59
CA MET A 62 -4.72 -6.64 2.62
C MET A 62 -3.49 -7.10 1.85
N ALA A 63 -2.69 -6.17 1.34
CA ALA A 63 -1.46 -6.48 0.60
C ALA A 63 -0.46 -7.27 1.47
N ARG A 64 -0.26 -6.85 2.73
CA ARG A 64 0.59 -7.55 3.71
C ARG A 64 0.12 -8.96 4.04
N ALA A 65 -1.20 -9.16 4.09
CA ALA A 65 -1.79 -10.49 4.26
C ALA A 65 -1.71 -11.36 2.99
N GLY A 66 -1.27 -10.81 1.86
CA GLY A 66 -1.15 -11.51 0.58
C GLY A 66 -2.37 -11.39 -0.34
N GLY A 67 -3.35 -10.56 0.02
CA GLY A 67 -4.51 -10.21 -0.79
C GLY A 67 -4.34 -8.87 -1.51
N ILE A 68 -5.45 -8.26 -1.91
CA ILE A 68 -5.47 -6.94 -2.56
C ILE A 68 -6.65 -6.09 -2.08
N GLY A 69 -6.45 -4.78 -1.97
CA GLY A 69 -7.53 -3.84 -1.68
C GLY A 69 -7.85 -2.94 -2.87
N VAL A 70 -9.13 -2.71 -3.12
CA VAL A 70 -9.60 -1.82 -4.19
C VAL A 70 -10.09 -0.51 -3.61
N MET A 71 -9.50 0.61 -4.02
CA MET A 71 -9.93 1.94 -3.56
C MET A 71 -11.35 2.25 -4.04
N HIS A 72 -12.19 2.74 -3.12
CA HIS A 72 -13.47 3.30 -3.50
C HIS A 72 -13.30 4.64 -4.25
N LYS A 73 -14.35 5.08 -4.94
CA LYS A 73 -14.37 6.32 -5.74
C LYS A 73 -15.12 7.49 -5.08
N ASN A 74 -15.56 7.32 -3.84
CA ASN A 74 -16.33 8.35 -3.10
C ASN A 74 -15.38 9.41 -2.48
N MET A 75 -14.52 9.99 -3.31
CA MET A 75 -13.56 11.04 -2.96
C MET A 75 -13.08 11.74 -4.24
N SER A 76 -12.38 12.88 -4.10
CA SER A 76 -11.77 13.55 -5.26
C SER A 76 -10.68 12.68 -5.89
N ILE A 77 -10.40 12.92 -7.18
CA ILE A 77 -9.34 12.24 -7.93
C ILE A 77 -7.99 12.43 -7.22
N ASP A 78 -7.68 13.64 -6.77
CA ASP A 78 -6.42 13.95 -6.06
C ASP A 78 -6.31 13.17 -4.74
N ARG A 79 -7.41 13.05 -4.00
CA ARG A 79 -7.42 12.29 -2.74
C ARG A 79 -7.25 10.80 -3.02
N GLN A 80 -7.91 10.26 -4.04
CA GLN A 80 -7.76 8.86 -4.42
C GLN A 80 -6.32 8.55 -4.84
N ALA A 81 -5.72 9.43 -5.64
CA ALA A 81 -4.32 9.32 -6.05
C ALA A 81 -3.37 9.36 -4.84
N ALA A 82 -3.61 10.25 -3.87
CA ALA A 82 -2.83 10.31 -2.65
C ALA A 82 -2.96 9.03 -1.79
N GLU A 83 -4.16 8.45 -1.68
CA GLU A 83 -4.34 7.16 -1.00
C GLU A 83 -3.58 6.03 -1.71
N VAL A 84 -3.62 5.97 -3.04
CA VAL A 84 -2.85 4.99 -3.83
C VAL A 84 -1.34 5.19 -3.61
N ASP A 85 -0.85 6.43 -3.68
CA ASP A 85 0.56 6.76 -3.44
C ASP A 85 1.04 6.30 -2.05
N ARG A 86 0.22 6.52 -1.01
CA ARG A 86 0.48 6.01 0.34
C ARG A 86 0.60 4.48 0.39
N VAL A 87 -0.28 3.75 -0.31
CA VAL A 87 -0.20 2.28 -0.39
C VAL A 87 1.10 1.86 -1.09
N LYS A 88 1.41 2.46 -2.24
CA LYS A 88 2.59 2.10 -3.04
C LYS A 88 3.90 2.40 -2.32
N ARG A 89 3.98 3.43 -1.47
CA ARG A 89 5.16 3.77 -0.67
C ARG A 89 5.34 2.92 0.60
N SER A 90 4.32 2.18 1.03
CA SER A 90 4.31 1.52 2.34
C SER A 90 5.38 0.42 2.53
N GLU A 91 5.87 -0.19 1.44
CA GLU A 91 6.90 -1.25 1.46
C GLU A 91 7.92 -1.13 0.32
N SER A 92 8.06 0.05 -0.29
CA SER A 92 9.08 0.25 -1.32
C SER A 92 10.48 0.19 -0.69
N GLY A 93 11.18 -0.93 -0.85
CA GLY A 93 12.60 -1.08 -0.48
C GLY A 93 13.55 -0.18 -1.29
N MET A 94 13.04 0.48 -2.34
CA MET A 94 13.74 1.50 -3.12
C MET A 94 12.78 2.69 -3.32
N ILE A 95 13.14 3.86 -2.82
CA ILE A 95 12.34 5.08 -2.95
C ILE A 95 12.63 5.70 -4.33
N ILE A 96 11.67 5.63 -5.26
CA ILE A 96 11.72 6.34 -6.54
C ILE A 96 11.28 7.78 -6.27
N ASP A 97 12.12 8.75 -6.65
CA ASP A 97 11.94 10.19 -6.37
C ASP A 97 11.84 10.51 -4.86
N PRO A 98 12.95 10.36 -4.11
CA PRO A 98 12.96 10.70 -2.70
C PRO A 98 12.72 12.19 -2.51
N ILE A 99 12.04 12.53 -1.43
CA ILE A 99 11.94 13.93 -1.01
C ILE A 99 13.32 14.37 -0.56
N THR A 100 13.91 15.30 -1.29
CA THR A 100 15.24 15.83 -1.00
C THR A 100 15.16 17.25 -0.46
N LEU A 101 16.23 17.69 0.20
CA LEU A 101 16.39 19.07 0.66
C LEU A 101 17.73 19.63 0.17
N GLY A 102 17.82 20.95 -0.04
CA GLY A 102 19.09 21.62 -0.37
C GLY A 102 19.99 21.77 0.85
N PRO A 103 21.32 21.87 0.68
CA PRO A 103 22.26 22.02 1.79
C PRO A 103 22.10 23.36 2.55
N ASP A 104 21.59 24.40 1.89
CA ASP A 104 21.43 25.73 2.49
C ASP A 104 20.08 25.90 3.22
N ARG A 105 19.28 24.84 3.33
CA ARG A 105 17.95 24.88 3.96
C ARG A 105 18.03 24.55 5.45
N PRO A 106 17.22 25.18 6.30
CA PRO A 106 17.29 24.99 7.74
C PRO A 106 16.80 23.60 8.17
N LEU A 107 17.35 23.07 9.26
CA LEU A 107 16.96 21.78 9.86
C LEU A 107 15.47 21.69 10.20
N ARG A 108 14.82 22.81 10.52
CA ARG A 108 13.37 22.95 10.69
C ARG A 108 12.58 22.42 9.50
N GLU A 109 13.06 22.65 8.28
CA GLU A 109 12.40 22.24 7.05
C GLU A 109 12.51 20.71 6.89
N ALA A 110 13.68 20.14 7.17
CA ALA A 110 13.88 18.70 7.23
C ALA A 110 12.95 18.04 8.28
N HIS A 111 12.86 18.60 9.49
CA HIS A 111 11.97 18.11 10.55
C HIS A 111 10.48 18.13 10.13
N THR A 112 10.08 19.20 9.43
CA THR A 112 8.71 19.34 8.91
C THR A 112 8.40 18.28 7.85
N LEU A 113 9.34 18.03 6.93
CA LEU A 113 9.20 16.99 5.91
C LEU A 113 9.13 15.59 6.54
N MET A 114 10.02 15.27 7.47
CA MET A 114 10.02 13.98 8.18
C MET A 114 8.68 13.71 8.87
N ARG A 115 8.10 14.70 9.57
CA ARG A 115 6.77 14.57 10.18
C ARG A 115 5.64 14.42 9.17
N ARG A 116 5.64 15.26 8.12
CA ARG A 116 4.56 15.29 7.11
C ARG A 116 4.48 13.97 6.35
N PHE A 117 5.63 13.42 5.96
CA PHE A 117 5.71 12.22 5.14
C PHE A 117 5.98 10.95 5.94
N ARG A 118 6.13 11.06 7.27
CA ARG A 118 6.42 9.95 8.20
C ARG A 118 7.67 9.16 7.79
N ILE A 119 8.68 9.87 7.33
CA ILE A 119 9.99 9.32 6.93
C ILE A 119 11.02 9.61 8.02
N SER A 120 11.98 8.70 8.20
CA SER A 120 13.00 8.79 9.25
C SER A 120 14.29 9.50 8.81
N GLY A 121 14.41 9.85 7.53
CA GLY A 121 15.53 10.60 7.00
C GLY A 121 15.23 11.26 5.66
N VAL A 122 16.00 12.31 5.36
CA VAL A 122 15.86 13.18 4.19
C VAL A 122 17.22 13.28 3.49
N PRO A 123 17.36 12.83 2.23
CA PRO A 123 18.58 13.04 1.45
C PRO A 123 18.78 14.52 1.14
N ILE A 124 20.04 14.97 1.21
CA ILE A 124 20.44 16.33 0.90
C ILE A 124 21.11 16.36 -0.46
N VAL A 125 20.61 17.20 -1.38
CA VAL A 125 21.11 17.31 -2.75
C VAL A 125 21.53 18.74 -3.08
N ASP A 126 22.62 18.90 -3.82
CA ASP A 126 23.06 20.20 -4.32
C ASP A 126 22.19 20.70 -5.49
N GLY A 127 22.47 21.92 -5.97
CA GLY A 127 21.75 22.51 -7.11
C GLY A 127 21.90 21.75 -8.44
N GLY A 128 22.87 20.82 -8.54
CA GLY A 128 23.06 19.92 -9.67
C GLY A 128 22.38 18.56 -9.49
N GLY A 129 21.64 18.35 -8.39
CA GLY A 129 20.98 17.10 -8.07
C GLY A 129 21.91 16.01 -7.53
N ARG A 130 23.15 16.34 -7.17
CA ARG A 130 24.08 15.36 -6.56
C ARG A 130 23.78 15.20 -5.09
N LEU A 131 23.74 13.95 -4.62
CA LEU A 131 23.62 13.62 -3.21
C LEU A 131 24.87 14.08 -2.45
N VAL A 132 24.70 15.00 -1.51
CA VAL A 132 25.78 15.54 -0.66
C VAL A 132 25.68 15.09 0.79
N GLY A 133 24.55 14.53 1.22
CA GLY A 133 24.38 14.01 2.58
C GLY A 133 23.00 13.42 2.88
N ILE A 134 22.77 13.09 4.14
CA ILE A 134 21.48 12.64 4.66
C ILE A 134 21.28 13.18 6.08
N ILE A 135 20.07 13.62 6.40
CA ILE A 135 19.67 14.02 7.75
C ILE A 135 18.63 13.02 8.25
N THR A 136 18.83 12.49 9.45
CA THR A 136 17.94 11.49 10.07
C THR A 136 17.30 12.03 11.35
N ASN A 137 16.24 11.35 11.82
CA ASN A 137 15.60 11.66 13.10
C ASN A 137 16.57 11.65 14.28
N ARG A 138 17.66 10.86 14.21
CA ARG A 138 18.67 10.79 15.28
C ARG A 138 19.53 12.06 15.32
N ASP A 139 19.82 12.64 14.15
CA ASP A 139 20.62 13.87 14.05
C ASP A 139 19.87 15.07 14.64
N LEU A 140 18.53 15.08 14.50
CA LEU A 140 17.67 16.11 15.07
C LEU A 140 17.39 15.95 16.58
N GLN A 141 17.67 14.78 17.16
CA GLN A 141 17.32 14.49 18.55
C GLN A 141 18.16 15.29 19.56
N PHE A 142 19.38 15.68 19.18
CA PHE A 142 20.33 16.38 20.05
C PHE A 142 20.58 17.83 19.64
N GLU A 143 19.91 18.29 18.58
CA GLU A 143 20.13 19.63 18.06
C GLU A 143 19.17 20.64 18.69
N THR A 144 19.73 21.59 19.42
CA THR A 144 18.97 22.64 20.11
C THR A 144 18.63 23.83 19.22
N ASN A 145 19.34 24.01 18.09
CA ASN A 145 19.09 25.11 17.15
C ASN A 145 18.66 24.61 15.77
N LEU A 146 17.35 24.61 15.53
CA LEU A 146 16.74 24.13 14.29
C LEU A 146 16.80 25.12 13.11
N ASP A 147 17.32 26.33 13.32
CA ASP A 147 17.43 27.35 12.27
C ASP A 147 18.79 27.31 11.56
N ARG A 148 19.70 26.43 11.98
CA ARG A 148 20.98 26.18 11.31
C ARG A 148 20.76 25.34 10.04
N SER A 149 21.57 25.59 9.01
CA SER A 149 21.69 24.79 7.79
C SER A 149 22.84 23.79 7.92
#